data_AF-A0A916JR42-F1
#
_entry.id   AF-A0A916JR42-F1
#
_cell.length_a   1.000
_cell.length_b   1.000
_cell.length_c   1.000
_cell.angle_alpha   90.00
_cell.angle_beta   90.00
_cell.angle_gamma   90.00
#
_symmetry.space_group_name_H-M   'P 1'
#
loop_
_entity.id
_entity.type
_entity.pdbx_description
1 polymer ?
#
loop_
_entity_poly.entity_id
_entity_poly.type
_entity_poly.pdbx_seq_one_letter_code
_entity_poly.pdbx_strand_id
1 'polypeptide(L)' 'MNYLNVDELFENYPEINNDFKWKDSDITEFFECKLVNGKMDKGVLLISRKSFEDLIEFRRQVEKKD' A
#
# COMPACT_ATOMS: atom_id res chain seq x y z
N MET A 1 -7.51 -9.39 -11.23
CA MET A 1 -7.10 -8.54 -10.09
C MET A 1 -5.72 -8.99 -9.69
N ASN A 2 -4.74 -8.09 -9.72
CA ASN A 2 -3.38 -8.41 -9.32
C ASN A 2 -3.25 -8.11 -7.82
N TYR A 3 -2.82 -9.09 -7.05
CA TYR A 3 -2.59 -8.96 -5.61
C TYR A 3 -1.11 -9.10 -5.34
N LEU A 4 -0.59 -8.26 -4.46
CA LEU A 4 0.81 -8.24 -4.08
C LEU A 4 0.90 -8.42 -2.57
N ASN A 5 1.87 -9.20 -2.13
CA ASN A 5 2.25 -9.21 -0.72
C ASN A 5 3.00 -7.91 -0.36
N VAL A 6 3.26 -7.71 0.94
CA VAL A 6 3.89 -6.48 1.44
C VAL A 6 5.29 -6.26 0.85
N ASP A 7 6.12 -7.30 0.78
CA ASP A 7 7.47 -7.21 0.20
C ASP A 7 7.41 -6.79 -1.28
N GLU A 8 6.50 -7.41 -2.05
CA GLU A 8 6.28 -7.07 -3.45
C GLU A 8 5.80 -5.62 -3.62
N LEU A 9 5.01 -5.06 -2.68
CA LEU A 9 4.64 -3.65 -2.74
C LEU A 9 5.86 -2.73 -2.60
N PHE A 10 6.75 -3.03 -1.66
CA PHE A 10 7.98 -2.24 -1.47
C PHE A 10 8.94 -2.35 -2.65
N GLU A 11 9.00 -3.51 -3.31
CA GLU A 11 9.80 -3.70 -4.52
C GLU A 11 9.22 -2.97 -5.74
N ASN A 12 7.88 -3.01 -5.91
CA ASN A 12 7.22 -2.40 -7.07
C ASN A 12 7.02 -0.88 -6.92
N TYR A 13 6.97 -0.37 -5.68
CA TYR A 13 6.72 1.04 -5.38
C TYR A 13 7.77 1.56 -4.37
N PRO A 14 9.05 1.66 -4.75
CA PRO A 14 10.13 2.06 -3.83
C PRO A 14 9.93 3.45 -3.20
N GLU A 15 9.12 4.31 -3.80
CA GLU A 15 8.71 5.61 -3.25
C GLU A 15 8.01 5.50 -1.89
N ILE A 16 7.32 4.39 -1.62
CA ILE A 16 6.56 4.24 -0.37
C ILE A 16 7.50 4.14 0.84
N ASN A 17 8.68 3.54 0.68
CA ASN A 17 9.69 3.47 1.73
C ASN A 17 10.61 4.70 1.72
N ASN A 18 11.04 5.14 0.55
CA ASN A 18 12.04 6.21 0.44
C ASN A 18 11.45 7.60 0.73
N ASP A 19 10.29 7.89 0.12
CA ASP A 19 9.68 9.22 0.18
C ASP A 19 8.62 9.27 1.28
N PHE A 20 7.67 8.33 1.27
CA PHE A 20 6.55 8.33 2.22
C PHE A 20 6.92 7.73 3.58
N LYS A 21 8.03 6.98 3.64
CA LYS A 21 8.55 6.31 4.85
C LYS A 21 7.55 5.36 5.50
N TRP A 22 6.66 4.77 4.71
CA TRP A 22 5.74 3.73 5.14
C TRP A 22 6.50 2.44 5.43
N LYS A 23 6.07 1.73 6.46
CA LYS A 23 6.57 0.44 6.93
C LYS A 23 5.50 -0.63 6.78
N ASP A 24 5.90 -1.89 6.91
CA ASP A 24 4.99 -3.05 6.87
C ASP A 24 3.79 -2.91 7.82
N SER A 25 4.02 -2.32 9.01
CA SER A 25 2.97 -2.02 9.98
C SER A 25 1.93 -1.04 9.44
N ASP A 26 2.38 -0.03 8.70
CA ASP A 26 1.49 0.98 8.11
C ASP A 26 0.67 0.36 6.99
N ILE A 27 1.27 -0.52 6.16
CA ILE A 27 0.53 -1.24 5.11
C ILE A 27 -0.54 -2.15 5.72
N THR A 28 -0.23 -2.79 6.84
CA THR A 28 -1.18 -3.61 7.59
C THR A 28 -2.31 -2.75 8.15
N GLU A 29 -1.99 -1.61 8.75
CA GLU A 29 -2.99 -0.66 9.25
C GLU A 29 -3.88 -0.11 8.13
N PHE A 30 -3.33 0.18 6.94
CA PHE A 30 -4.12 0.63 5.79
C PHE A 30 -5.16 -0.42 5.38
N PHE A 31 -4.82 -1.70 5.45
CA PHE A 31 -5.77 -2.79 5.20
C PHE A 31 -6.82 -2.88 6.31
N GLU A 32 -6.42 -2.85 7.58
CA GLU A 32 -7.32 -2.93 8.73
C GLU A 32 -8.32 -1.76 8.78
N CYS A 33 -7.85 -0.55 8.44
CA CYS A 33 -8.67 0.65 8.31
C CYS A 33 -9.48 0.72 7.01
N LYS A 34 -9.40 -0.31 6.15
CA LYS A 34 -10.08 -0.38 4.84
C LYS A 34 -9.73 0.77 3.89
N LEU A 35 -8.53 1.33 4.01
CA LEU A 35 -7.98 2.31 3.07
C LEU A 35 -7.55 1.64 1.76
N VAL A 36 -7.14 0.37 1.85
CA VAL A 36 -6.81 -0.46 0.68
C VAL A 36 -7.60 -1.75 0.71
N ASN A 37 -7.88 -2.30 -0.47
CA ASN A 37 -8.53 -3.59 -0.59
C ASN A 37 -7.48 -4.70 -0.54
N GLY A 38 -7.79 -5.78 0.16
CA GLY A 38 -6.87 -6.92 0.29
C GLY A 38 -7.58 -8.16 0.80
N LYS A 39 -6.80 -9.21 1.04
CA LYS A 39 -7.23 -10.45 1.68
C LYS A 39 -6.06 -11.11 2.39
N MET A 40 -6.38 -11.95 3.36
CA MET A 40 -5.42 -12.88 3.95
C MET A 40 -5.47 -14.20 3.17
N ASP A 41 -4.32 -14.67 2.68
CA ASP A 41 -4.17 -15.99 2.05
C ASP A 41 -3.09 -16.77 2.79
N LYS A 42 -3.47 -17.86 3.47
CA LYS A 42 -2.55 -18.71 4.26
C LYS A 42 -1.65 -17.95 5.25
N GLY A 43 -2.19 -16.87 5.85
CA GLY A 43 -1.46 -16.03 6.80
C GLY A 43 -0.62 -14.91 6.18
N VAL A 44 -0.62 -14.79 4.85
CA VAL A 44 0.03 -13.69 4.13
C VAL A 44 -1.00 -12.63 3.77
N LEU A 45 -0.70 -11.37 4.10
CA LEU A 45 -1.49 -10.22 3.67
C LEU A 45 -1.23 -9.95 2.19
N LEU A 46 -2.29 -9.98 1.40
CA LEU A 46 -2.28 -9.69 -0.02
C LEU A 46 -3.12 -8.46 -0.31
N ILE A 47 -2.50 -7.42 -0.85
CA ILE A 47 -3.15 -6.15 -1.18
C ILE A 47 -3.43 -6.09 -2.68
N SER A 48 -4.63 -5.63 -3.03
CA SER A 48 -4.98 -5.35 -4.42
C SER A 48 -4.12 -4.21 -4.93
N ARG A 49 -3.35 -4.47 -5.99
CA ARG A 49 -2.45 -3.50 -6.62
C ARG A 49 -3.16 -2.19 -6.91
N LYS A 50 -4.33 -2.26 -7.54
CA LYS A 50 -5.09 -1.07 -7.94
C LYS A 50 -5.45 -0.17 -6.77
N SER A 51 -5.97 -0.74 -5.67
CA SER A 51 -6.34 0.08 -4.51
C SER A 51 -5.13 0.69 -3.81
N PHE A 52 -3.99 0.03 -3.89
CA PHE A 52 -2.74 0.56 -3.36
C PHE A 52 -2.23 1.73 -4.23
N GLU A 53 -2.29 1.59 -5.54
CA GLU A 53 -1.97 2.68 -6.49
C GLU A 53 -2.88 3.89 -6.27
N ASP A 54 -4.18 3.68 -6.07
CA ASP A 54 -5.14 4.74 -5.77
C ASP A 54 -4.75 5.49 -4.47
N LEU A 55 -4.27 4.78 -3.44
CA LEU A 55 -3.79 5.37 -2.18
C LEU A 55 -2.49 6.18 -2.37
N ILE A 56 -1.54 5.65 -3.13
CA ILE A 56 -0.28 6.35 -3.49
C ILE A 56 -0.60 7.64 -4.24
N GLU A 57 -1.52 7.58 -5.21
CA GLU A 57 -1.93 8.75 -5.98
C GLU A 57 -2.58 9.80 -5.08
N PHE A 58 -3.48 9.39 -4.20
CA PHE A 58 -4.08 10.29 -3.21
C PHE A 58 -3.02 10.97 -2.35
N ARG A 59 -2.05 10.22 -1.82
CA ARG A 59 -0.94 10.76 -1.02
C ARG A 59 -0.16 11.84 -1.78
N ARG A 60 0.20 11.58 -3.05
CA ARG A 60 0.90 12.53 -3.92
C ARG A 60 0.11 13.82 -4.16
N GLN A 61 -1.21 13.73 -4.27
CA GLN A 61 -2.06 14.90 -4.47
C GLN A 61 -2.15 15.78 -3.22
N VAL A 62 -2.13 15.16 -2.02
CA VAL A 62 -2.09 15.89 -0.75
C VAL A 62 -0.79 16.66 -0.62
N GLU A 63 0.36 16.04 -0.92
CA GLU A 63 1.67 16.70 -0.83
C GLU A 63 1.86 17.87 -1.79
N LYS A 64 1.13 17.91 -2.92
CA LYS A 64 1.18 19.04 -3.87
C LYS A 64 0.38 20.27 -3.43
N LYS A 65 -0.40 20.17 -2.35
CA LYS A 65 -1.27 21.25 -1.87
C LYS A 65 -0.72 22.01 -0.66
N ASP A 66 0.43 21.60 -0.14
CA ASP A 66 1.25 22.32 0.85
C ASP A 66 2.43 23.03 0.16
#